data_AF-A0A2M7SQE8-F1
#
_entry.id   AF-A0A2M7SQE8-F1
#
_cell.length_a   1.000
_cell.length_b   1.000
_cell.length_c   1.000
_cell.angle_alpha   90.00
_cell.angle_beta   90.00
_cell.angle_gamma   90.00
#
_symmetry.space_group_name_H-M   'P 1'
#
loop_
_entity.id
_entity.type
_entity.pdbx_description
1 polymer ?
#
loop_
_entity_poly.entity_id
_entity_poly.type
_entity_poly.pdbx_seq_one_letter_code
_entity_poly.pdbx_strand_id
1 'polypeptide(L)'
;TALLDRQRELPFGSKLQNHALNHRLNEEFRKYFPEIEYIPILRDIRENRYWFNENLLKIKVGTRTHNIAQATIEIIDHYVQAKVIAFQSFIETCERLKAISDENDLAVSQFIEGLLAPNADARIFEIVSYAILRFYYHDQIVYFGFDLAHIKSENLQLFKTGRTNANDGGIDFVMRPLGRFFQVTETLDVKKYFLDIDKIDRFPISFVVKSMDDGDTIRQRLHEGAQRLYSINAIVEKYMACIEEIINIPILINCFRTSWAQGYLRQILDEIILQSKVEFNYENVG
;
A
#
# COMPACT_ATOMS: atom_id res chain seq x y z
N THR A 1 5.48 -21.38 16.84
CA THR A 1 6.85 -21.95 16.75
C THR A 1 7.78 -20.86 17.21
N ALA A 2 8.89 -21.18 17.88
CA ALA A 2 9.77 -20.13 18.43
C ALA A 2 10.14 -19.02 17.43
N LEU A 3 10.31 -19.37 16.13
CA LEU A 3 10.53 -18.39 15.06
C LEU A 3 9.31 -17.48 14.81
N LEU A 4 8.11 -18.04 14.74
CA LEU A 4 6.87 -17.26 14.56
C LEU A 4 6.60 -16.38 15.78
N ASP A 5 6.88 -16.89 16.98
CA ASP A 5 6.71 -16.16 18.23
C ASP A 5 7.66 -14.96 18.26
N ARG A 6 8.95 -15.18 17.91
CA ARG A 6 9.93 -14.10 17.76
C ARG A 6 9.57 -13.09 16.67
N GLN A 7 9.04 -13.54 15.53
CA GLN A 7 8.58 -12.63 14.46
C GLN A 7 7.45 -11.72 14.96
N ARG A 8 6.54 -12.24 15.80
CA ARG A 8 5.43 -11.49 16.36
C ARG A 8 5.83 -10.50 17.45
N GLU A 9 6.98 -10.71 18.10
CA GLU A 9 7.59 -9.77 19.04
C GLU A 9 8.24 -8.55 18.35
N LEU A 10 8.61 -8.67 17.07
CA LEU A 10 9.23 -7.55 16.35
C LEU A 10 8.20 -6.42 16.10
N PRO A 11 8.64 -5.15 16.04
CA PRO A 11 7.77 -4.05 15.65
C PRO A 11 7.03 -4.34 14.34
N PHE A 12 5.71 -4.11 14.34
CA PHE A 12 4.79 -4.39 13.22
C PHE A 12 4.60 -5.89 12.89
N GLY A 13 5.25 -6.80 13.63
CA GLY A 13 5.23 -8.24 13.36
C GLY A 13 4.05 -9.02 13.95
N SER A 14 3.30 -8.43 14.88
CA SER A 14 2.29 -9.12 15.69
C SER A 14 1.19 -9.84 14.89
N LYS A 15 0.86 -9.34 13.69
CA LYS A 15 -0.15 -9.94 12.80
C LYS A 15 0.45 -10.66 11.60
N LEU A 16 1.76 -10.90 11.57
CA LEU A 16 2.38 -11.74 10.56
C LEU A 16 1.75 -13.13 10.60
N GLN A 17 1.21 -13.53 9.46
CA GLN A 17 0.78 -14.89 9.22
C GLN A 17 2.00 -15.73 8.86
N ASN A 18 1.92 -17.02 9.16
CA ASN A 18 2.98 -17.97 8.91
C ASN A 18 3.06 -18.25 7.41
N HIS A 19 3.56 -17.29 6.63
CA HIS A 19 3.88 -17.51 5.23
C HIS A 19 5.15 -18.37 5.14
N ALA A 20 5.35 -19.04 4.02
CA ALA A 20 6.59 -19.73 3.70
C ALA A 20 7.73 -18.72 3.43
N LEU A 21 8.03 -17.86 4.42
CA LEU A 21 9.02 -16.78 4.35
C LEU A 21 10.36 -17.30 3.84
N ASN A 22 10.75 -18.48 4.31
CA ASN A 22 11.98 -19.15 3.91
C ASN A 22 12.01 -19.47 2.41
N HIS A 23 10.89 -19.93 1.84
CA HIS A 23 10.77 -20.24 0.42
C HIS A 23 10.75 -18.96 -0.41
N ARG A 24 9.91 -17.99 -0.03
CA ARG A 24 9.78 -16.69 -0.71
C ARG A 24 11.12 -15.93 -0.73
N LEU A 25 11.87 -15.94 0.36
CA LEU A 25 13.19 -15.32 0.44
C LEU A 25 14.19 -16.00 -0.51
N ASN A 26 14.20 -17.34 -0.55
CA ASN A 26 15.08 -18.07 -1.46
C ASN A 26 14.71 -17.86 -2.94
N GLU A 27 13.42 -17.81 -3.27
CA GLU A 27 12.94 -17.56 -4.64
C GLU A 27 13.22 -16.14 -5.11
N GLU A 28 12.90 -15.13 -4.30
CA GLU A 28 13.20 -13.73 -4.65
C GLU A 28 14.71 -13.52 -4.77
N PHE A 29 15.53 -14.12 -3.90
CA PHE A 29 16.99 -14.04 -4.05
C PHE A 29 17.46 -14.64 -5.38
N ARG A 30 17.02 -15.85 -5.75
CA ARG A 30 17.39 -16.50 -7.02
C ARG A 30 16.96 -15.69 -8.25
N LYS A 31 15.81 -15.04 -8.18
CA LYS A 31 15.29 -14.18 -9.25
C LYS A 31 16.20 -12.99 -9.54
N TYR A 32 16.80 -12.38 -8.51
CA TYR A 32 17.73 -11.26 -8.67
C TYR A 32 19.19 -11.70 -8.85
N PHE A 33 19.56 -12.89 -8.34
CA PHE A 33 20.92 -13.41 -8.36
C PHE A 33 20.99 -14.84 -8.92
N PRO A 34 20.62 -15.06 -10.21
CA PRO A 34 20.50 -16.41 -10.78
C PRO A 34 21.83 -17.15 -10.88
N GLU A 35 22.95 -16.42 -11.00
CA GLU A 35 24.30 -16.99 -11.13
C GLU A 35 24.95 -17.36 -9.78
N ILE A 36 24.32 -17.02 -8.65
CA ILE A 36 24.82 -17.37 -7.33
C ILE A 36 24.31 -18.76 -6.94
N GLU A 37 25.24 -19.69 -6.75
CA GLU A 37 24.93 -21.09 -6.37
C GLU A 37 24.30 -21.19 -4.96
N TYR A 38 24.61 -20.23 -4.09
CA TYR A 38 24.15 -20.19 -2.71
C TYR A 38 22.76 -19.57 -2.57
N ILE A 39 21.93 -20.17 -1.73
CA ILE A 39 20.64 -19.62 -1.29
C ILE A 39 20.71 -19.04 0.13
N PRO A 40 19.90 -18.02 0.48
CA PRO A 40 19.89 -17.40 1.80
C PRO A 40 19.59 -18.36 2.95
N ILE A 41 18.52 -19.14 2.85
CA ILE A 41 18.05 -20.01 3.93
C ILE A 41 18.33 -21.47 3.58
N LEU A 42 19.13 -22.13 4.41
CA LEU A 42 19.34 -23.57 4.41
C LEU A 42 18.35 -24.22 5.37
N ARG A 43 17.75 -25.35 4.95
CA ARG A 43 16.84 -26.15 5.79
C ARG A 43 17.41 -27.55 5.96
N ASP A 44 17.58 -27.98 7.20
CA ASP A 44 17.79 -29.41 7.49
C ASP A 44 16.43 -30.07 7.68
N ILE A 45 16.11 -31.01 6.80
CA ILE A 45 14.85 -31.74 6.78
C ILE A 45 14.76 -32.70 7.98
N ARG A 46 15.89 -33.22 8.46
CA ARG A 46 15.93 -34.19 9.57
C ARG A 46 15.65 -33.53 10.91
N GLU A 47 16.30 -32.39 11.16
CA GLU A 47 16.18 -31.66 12.43
C GLU A 47 15.09 -30.56 12.39
N ASN A 48 14.47 -30.33 11.23
CA ASN A 48 13.53 -29.24 10.95
C ASN A 48 14.05 -27.85 11.39
N ARG A 49 15.36 -27.64 11.23
CA ARG A 49 16.07 -26.41 11.60
C ARG A 49 16.45 -25.61 10.35
N TYR A 50 16.59 -24.31 10.55
CA TYR A 50 16.93 -23.34 9.51
C TYR A 50 18.19 -22.57 9.89
N TRP A 51 19.05 -22.30 8.91
CA TRP A 51 20.23 -21.45 9.07
C TRP A 51 20.34 -20.49 7.90
N PHE A 52 20.93 -19.33 8.16
CA PHE A 52 21.43 -18.48 7.08
C PHE A 52 22.70 -19.09 6.48
N ASN A 53 22.80 -19.05 5.17
CA ASN A 53 23.96 -19.53 4.45
C ASN A 53 25.11 -18.53 4.58
N GLU A 54 26.09 -18.84 5.44
CA GLU A 54 27.22 -17.96 5.70
C GLU A 54 28.09 -17.67 4.46
N ASN A 55 27.99 -18.47 3.39
CA ASN A 55 28.70 -18.17 2.15
C ASN A 55 28.26 -16.84 1.52
N LEU A 56 27.03 -16.38 1.82
CA LEU A 56 26.52 -15.06 1.41
C LEU A 56 26.91 -13.94 2.38
N LEU A 57 27.42 -14.29 3.56
CA LEU A 57 27.80 -13.35 4.63
C LEU A 57 29.31 -13.27 4.83
N LYS A 58 30.09 -14.10 4.13
CA LYS A 58 31.56 -14.08 4.15
C LYS A 58 32.07 -13.35 2.93
N ILE A 59 32.72 -12.21 3.14
CA ILE A 59 33.33 -11.41 2.08
C ILE A 59 34.85 -11.48 2.19
N LYS A 60 35.54 -11.48 1.04
CA LYS A 60 37.01 -11.47 0.99
C LYS A 60 37.50 -10.05 0.76
N VAL A 61 38.32 -9.53 1.67
CA VAL A 61 38.97 -8.22 1.56
C VAL A 61 40.49 -8.46 1.57
N GLY A 62 41.11 -8.29 0.41
CA GLY A 62 42.50 -8.69 0.20
C GLY A 62 42.71 -10.19 0.42
N THR A 63 43.54 -10.55 1.40
CA THR A 63 43.82 -11.95 1.75
C THR A 63 42.96 -12.48 2.89
N ARG A 64 42.16 -11.62 3.55
CA ARG A 64 41.36 -11.99 4.73
C ARG A 64 39.90 -12.18 4.34
N THR A 65 39.25 -13.11 5.04
CA THR A 65 37.80 -13.33 4.94
C THR A 65 37.14 -12.76 6.18
N HIS A 66 36.10 -11.95 6.00
CA HIS A 66 35.33 -11.31 7.05
C HIS A 66 33.89 -11.79 7.00
N ASN A 67 33.32 -12.14 8.16
CA ASN A 67 31.89 -12.45 8.26
C ASN A 67 31.14 -11.16 8.63
N ILE A 68 30.23 -10.71 7.78
CA ILE A 68 29.45 -9.48 7.95
C ILE A 68 28.12 -9.69 8.66
N ALA A 69 27.82 -10.90 9.16
CA ALA A 69 26.55 -11.22 9.81
C ALA A 69 26.17 -10.22 10.93
N GLN A 70 27.12 -9.88 11.80
CA GLN A 70 26.90 -8.93 12.88
C GLN A 70 26.54 -7.53 12.37
N ALA A 71 27.28 -7.04 11.38
CA ALA A 71 27.00 -5.75 10.75
C ALA A 71 25.64 -5.76 10.03
N THR A 72 25.27 -6.86 9.37
CA THR A 72 23.95 -7.01 8.74
C THR A 72 22.81 -6.94 9.77
N ILE A 73 22.96 -7.60 10.92
CA ILE A 73 21.97 -7.52 12.02
C ILE A 73 21.85 -6.09 12.53
N GLU A 74 22.98 -5.41 12.80
CA GLU A 74 22.98 -4.03 13.27
C GLU A 74 22.31 -3.07 12.29
N ILE A 75 22.53 -3.24 10.98
CA ILE A 75 21.87 -2.45 9.93
C ILE A 75 20.35 -2.68 9.95
N ILE A 76 19.91 -3.93 10.08
CA ILE A 76 18.48 -4.28 10.14
C ILE A 76 17.84 -3.67 11.39
N ASP A 77 18.48 -3.81 12.55
CA ASP A 77 17.97 -3.28 13.81
C ASP A 77 17.87 -1.75 13.79
N HIS A 78 18.88 -1.05 13.26
CA HIS A 78 18.82 0.40 13.06
C HIS A 78 17.75 0.82 12.06
N TYR A 79 17.54 0.05 10.98
CA TYR A 79 16.46 0.30 10.04
C TYR A 79 15.09 0.17 10.71
N VAL A 80 14.89 -0.88 11.51
CA VAL A 80 13.65 -1.09 12.27
C VAL A 80 13.42 0.06 13.25
N GLN A 81 14.44 0.47 14.00
CA GLN A 81 14.36 1.62 14.92
C GLN A 81 13.99 2.91 14.19
N ALA A 82 14.65 3.21 13.06
CA ALA A 82 14.34 4.39 12.27
C ALA A 82 12.88 4.40 11.78
N LYS A 83 12.34 3.25 11.37
CA LYS A 83 10.93 3.11 10.98
C LYS A 83 9.95 3.30 12.14
N VAL A 84 10.28 2.77 13.33
CA VAL A 84 9.47 2.97 14.54
C VAL A 84 9.42 4.45 14.94
N ILE A 85 10.58 5.11 14.99
CA ILE A 85 10.68 6.54 15.34
C ILE A 85 9.90 7.40 14.34
N ALA A 86 10.08 7.17 13.03
CA ALA A 86 9.36 7.91 12.01
C ALA A 86 7.83 7.75 12.15
N PHE A 87 7.36 6.55 12.48
CA PHE A 87 5.94 6.30 12.69
C PHE A 87 5.39 6.96 13.96
N GLN A 88 6.12 6.87 15.08
CA GLN A 88 5.73 7.54 16.33
C GLN A 88 5.63 9.06 16.13
N SER A 89 6.66 9.66 15.50
CA SER A 89 6.67 11.10 15.18
C SER A 89 5.49 11.50 14.27
N PHE A 90 5.12 10.63 13.33
CA PHE A 90 3.95 10.84 12.48
C PHE A 90 2.64 10.87 13.31
N ILE A 91 2.41 9.88 14.18
CA ILE A 91 1.21 9.84 15.04
C ILE A 91 1.17 11.04 15.99
N GLU A 92 2.28 11.37 16.64
CA GLU A 92 2.39 12.55 17.50
C GLU A 92 2.06 13.85 16.76
N THR A 93 2.52 13.97 15.51
CA THR A 93 2.20 15.12 14.66
C THR A 93 0.71 15.18 14.36
N CYS A 94 0.08 14.05 14.03
CA CYS A 94 -1.36 14.00 13.78
C CYS A 94 -2.19 14.38 15.03
N GLU A 95 -1.85 13.82 16.20
CA GLU A 95 -2.54 14.13 17.46
C GLU A 95 -2.35 15.59 17.88
N ARG A 96 -1.16 16.15 17.66
CA ARG A 96 -0.92 17.58 17.88
C ARG A 96 -1.79 18.44 16.98
N LEU A 97 -1.88 18.12 15.68
CA LEU A 97 -2.71 18.85 14.72
C LEU A 97 -4.22 18.72 15.01
N LYS A 98 -4.63 17.60 15.61
CA LYS A 98 -5.99 17.38 16.10
C LYS A 98 -6.32 18.25 17.32
N ALA A 99 -5.36 18.47 18.22
CA ALA A 99 -5.56 19.24 19.45
C ALA A 99 -5.55 20.77 19.25
N ILE A 100 -5.14 21.25 18.06
CA ILE A 100 -5.09 22.68 17.76
C ILE A 100 -6.48 23.17 17.32
N SER A 101 -6.88 24.38 17.77
CA SER A 101 -8.13 25.05 17.39
C SER A 101 -8.29 25.26 15.87
N ASP A 102 -9.51 25.57 15.44
CA ASP A 102 -9.90 25.76 14.03
C ASP A 102 -9.08 26.85 13.29
N GLU A 103 -8.40 27.74 14.01
CA GLU A 103 -7.57 28.81 13.42
C GLU A 103 -6.33 28.31 12.66
N ASN A 104 -6.00 27.00 12.72
CA ASN A 104 -4.86 26.40 12.04
C ASN A 104 -5.21 25.38 10.93
N ASP A 105 -6.40 25.49 10.34
CA ASP A 105 -6.83 24.63 9.22
C ASP A 105 -5.81 24.57 8.07
N LEU A 106 -5.15 25.69 7.77
CA LEU A 106 -4.11 25.74 6.74
C LEU A 106 -2.93 24.80 7.06
N ALA A 107 -2.51 24.74 8.33
CA ALA A 107 -1.40 23.88 8.74
C ALA A 107 -1.77 22.39 8.62
N VAL A 108 -3.01 22.04 8.98
CA VAL A 108 -3.53 20.68 8.82
C VAL A 108 -3.62 20.30 7.35
N SER A 109 -4.13 21.21 6.51
CA SER A 109 -4.18 20.98 5.07
C SER A 109 -2.80 20.75 4.47
N GLN A 110 -1.82 21.61 4.78
CA GLN A 110 -0.45 21.47 4.27
C GLN A 110 0.18 20.15 4.72
N PHE A 111 -0.10 19.73 5.95
CA PHE A 111 0.34 18.42 6.44
C PHE A 111 -0.26 17.28 5.61
N ILE A 112 -1.59 17.24 5.42
CA ILE A 112 -2.27 16.18 4.66
C ILE A 112 -1.81 16.15 3.20
N GLU A 113 -1.70 17.31 2.53
CA GLU A 113 -1.16 17.39 1.16
C GLU A 113 0.28 16.84 1.11
N GLY A 114 1.10 17.12 2.12
CA GLY A 114 2.47 16.59 2.22
C GLY A 114 2.54 15.06 2.31
N LEU A 115 1.51 14.40 2.86
CA LEU A 115 1.46 12.93 2.94
C LEU A 115 1.19 12.27 1.58
N LEU A 116 0.72 13.02 0.58
CA LEU A 116 0.51 12.54 -0.78
C LEU A 116 1.76 12.63 -1.65
N ALA A 117 2.87 13.17 -1.15
CA ALA A 117 4.08 13.38 -1.93
C ALA A 117 4.61 12.06 -2.56
N PRO A 118 5.22 12.10 -3.75
CA PRO A 118 5.71 10.89 -4.43
C PRO A 118 6.71 10.07 -3.61
N ASN A 119 7.45 10.70 -2.70
CA ASN A 119 8.42 10.07 -1.81
C ASN A 119 7.84 9.60 -0.46
N ALA A 120 6.54 9.80 -0.20
CA ALA A 120 5.88 9.32 1.01
C ALA A 120 5.90 7.78 1.12
N ASP A 121 5.72 7.20 2.31
CA ASP A 121 5.57 5.75 2.45
C ASP A 121 4.29 5.29 1.73
N ALA A 122 4.36 4.24 0.91
CA ALA A 122 3.22 3.75 0.12
C ALA A 122 2.00 3.42 0.99
N ARG A 123 2.23 2.97 2.23
CA ARG A 123 1.16 2.65 3.17
C ARG A 123 0.44 3.90 3.66
N ILE A 124 1.21 4.96 3.93
CA ILE A 124 0.65 6.26 4.29
C ILE A 124 -0.13 6.84 3.11
N PHE A 125 0.38 6.71 1.89
CA PHE A 125 -0.35 7.14 0.69
C PHE A 125 -1.70 6.42 0.53
N GLU A 126 -1.76 5.10 0.71
CA GLU A 126 -3.03 4.35 0.68
C GLU A 126 -4.01 4.83 1.76
N ILE A 127 -3.54 4.99 3.01
CA ILE A 127 -4.37 5.47 4.12
C ILE A 127 -4.94 6.86 3.84
N VAL A 128 -4.11 7.77 3.36
CA VAL A 128 -4.50 9.17 3.12
C VAL A 128 -5.43 9.27 1.92
N SER A 129 -5.14 8.53 0.83
CA SER A 129 -6.03 8.48 -0.33
C SER A 129 -7.40 7.87 0.01
N TYR A 130 -7.44 6.83 0.84
CA TYR A 130 -8.69 6.30 1.37
C TYR A 130 -9.48 7.35 2.15
N ALA A 131 -8.84 8.03 3.10
CA ALA A 131 -9.51 9.04 3.92
C ALA A 131 -10.07 10.17 3.07
N ILE A 132 -9.29 10.68 2.10
CA ILE A 132 -9.73 11.73 1.18
C ILE A 132 -10.92 11.26 0.34
N LEU A 133 -10.81 10.11 -0.32
CA LEU A 133 -11.86 9.61 -1.20
C LEU A 133 -13.13 9.27 -0.42
N ARG A 134 -13.01 8.73 0.80
CA ARG A 134 -14.14 8.43 1.68
C ARG A 134 -14.99 9.67 1.95
N PHE A 135 -14.37 10.81 2.24
CA PHE A 135 -15.10 12.06 2.49
C PHE A 135 -15.52 12.78 1.20
N TYR A 136 -14.74 12.67 0.13
CA TYR A 136 -15.10 13.22 -1.18
C TYR A 136 -16.41 12.62 -1.74
N TYR A 137 -16.60 11.31 -1.54
CA TYR A 137 -17.83 10.64 -1.98
C TYR A 137 -18.98 10.74 -0.95
N HIS A 138 -18.73 11.18 0.28
CA HIS A 138 -19.68 11.08 1.40
C HIS A 138 -21.04 11.73 1.11
N ASP A 139 -21.05 12.91 0.50
CA ASP A 139 -22.28 13.68 0.23
C ASP A 139 -22.88 13.40 -1.16
N GLN A 140 -22.26 12.50 -1.93
CA GLN A 140 -22.76 12.14 -3.24
C GLN A 140 -23.90 11.13 -3.09
N ILE A 141 -25.10 11.54 -3.50
CA ILE A 141 -26.31 10.72 -3.38
C ILE A 141 -26.58 10.00 -4.69
N VAL A 142 -26.84 8.71 -4.61
CA VAL A 142 -27.35 7.91 -5.73
C VAL A 142 -28.74 7.40 -5.42
N TYR A 143 -29.50 7.20 -6.48
CA TYR A 143 -30.87 6.69 -6.43
C TYR A 143 -30.86 5.27 -6.99
N PHE A 144 -31.12 4.27 -6.15
CA PHE A 144 -31.19 2.88 -6.60
C PHE A 144 -32.34 2.12 -5.94
N GLY A 145 -32.89 1.15 -6.66
CA GLY A 145 -34.00 0.31 -6.23
C GLY A 145 -34.24 -0.80 -7.24
N PHE A 146 -34.90 -1.88 -6.83
CA PHE A 146 -35.24 -2.99 -7.73
C PHE A 146 -36.38 -2.66 -8.70
N ASP A 147 -37.15 -1.61 -8.41
CA ASP A 147 -38.21 -1.12 -9.26
C ASP A 147 -38.35 0.40 -9.17
N LEU A 148 -39.00 0.98 -10.19
CA LEU A 148 -39.14 2.44 -10.34
C LEU A 148 -40.01 3.08 -9.26
N ALA A 149 -40.90 2.32 -8.61
CA ALA A 149 -41.76 2.83 -7.55
C ALA A 149 -41.05 2.84 -6.18
N HIS A 150 -40.03 2.00 -5.99
CA HIS A 150 -39.29 1.85 -4.74
C HIS A 150 -37.80 2.23 -4.87
N ILE A 151 -37.50 3.32 -5.58
CA ILE A 151 -36.17 3.92 -5.63
C ILE A 151 -35.85 4.57 -4.28
N LYS A 152 -34.69 4.26 -3.71
CA LYS A 152 -34.17 4.89 -2.49
C LYS A 152 -32.97 5.76 -2.81
N SER A 153 -32.89 6.90 -2.13
CA SER A 153 -31.67 7.70 -2.09
C SER A 153 -30.72 7.12 -1.03
N GLU A 154 -29.49 6.83 -1.42
CA GLU A 154 -28.42 6.44 -0.51
C GLU A 154 -27.14 7.21 -0.86
N ASN A 155 -26.40 7.63 0.17
CA ASN A 155 -25.08 8.24 -0.01
C ASN A 155 -24.06 7.19 -0.48
N LEU A 156 -23.10 7.61 -1.29
CA LEU A 156 -21.94 6.79 -1.61
C LEU A 156 -21.11 6.56 -0.34
N GLN A 157 -20.71 5.30 -0.15
CA GLN A 157 -19.92 4.89 1.00
C GLN A 157 -18.71 4.09 0.51
N LEU A 158 -17.52 4.57 0.82
CA LEU A 158 -16.25 3.89 0.51
C LEU A 158 -15.79 3.07 1.72
N PHE A 159 -15.45 1.81 1.49
CA PHE A 159 -14.99 0.86 2.51
C PHE A 159 -13.60 0.35 2.16
N LYS A 160 -12.72 0.18 3.16
CA LYS A 160 -11.50 -0.63 3.02
C LYS A 160 -11.84 -2.13 3.05
N THR A 161 -11.24 -2.91 2.16
CA THR A 161 -11.39 -4.38 2.10
C THR A 161 -10.52 -5.13 3.10
N GLY A 162 -9.49 -4.46 3.64
CA GLY A 162 -8.50 -5.08 4.52
C GLY A 162 -7.48 -4.07 5.02
N ARG A 163 -6.35 -4.58 5.51
CA ARG A 163 -5.17 -3.77 5.82
C ARG A 163 -4.42 -3.41 4.55
N THR A 164 -3.59 -2.39 4.65
CA THR A 164 -2.74 -1.91 3.58
C THR A 164 -1.77 -3.00 3.15
N ASN A 165 -2.00 -3.61 2.00
CA ASN A 165 -1.23 -4.74 1.52
C ASN A 165 -0.10 -4.27 0.62
N ALA A 166 1.09 -4.10 1.20
CA ALA A 166 2.27 -3.69 0.43
C ALA A 166 2.79 -4.76 -0.56
N ASN A 167 2.35 -6.02 -0.46
CA ASN A 167 3.12 -7.15 -1.02
C ASN A 167 2.36 -8.19 -1.85
N ASP A 168 1.04 -8.12 -1.94
CA ASP A 168 0.24 -9.05 -2.74
C ASP A 168 -0.97 -8.26 -3.24
N GLY A 169 -1.05 -7.98 -4.55
CA GLY A 169 -2.06 -7.09 -5.11
C GLY A 169 -3.48 -7.49 -4.69
N GLY A 170 -4.44 -6.59 -4.80
CA GLY A 170 -5.79 -6.84 -4.33
C GLY A 170 -6.75 -5.80 -4.85
N ILE A 171 -7.82 -5.61 -4.10
CA ILE A 171 -8.71 -4.46 -4.19
C ILE A 171 -8.61 -3.79 -2.84
N ASP A 172 -8.21 -2.53 -2.77
CA ASP A 172 -8.04 -1.81 -1.50
C ASP A 172 -9.37 -1.24 -1.01
N PHE A 173 -10.18 -0.67 -1.91
CA PHE A 173 -11.47 -0.06 -1.56
C PHE A 173 -12.64 -0.58 -2.38
N VAL A 174 -13.82 -0.61 -1.76
CA VAL A 174 -15.11 -0.93 -2.41
C VAL A 174 -16.11 0.17 -2.09
N MET A 175 -16.87 0.58 -3.10
CA MET A 175 -17.91 1.59 -2.94
C MET A 175 -19.30 0.96 -2.96
N ARG A 176 -20.13 1.29 -1.97
CA ARG A 176 -21.57 1.03 -2.00
C ARG A 176 -22.35 2.31 -2.36
N PRO A 177 -23.54 2.16 -2.98
CA PRO A 177 -24.12 0.91 -3.49
C PRO A 177 -23.65 0.53 -4.90
N LEU A 178 -22.83 1.36 -5.57
CA LEU A 178 -22.45 1.17 -6.98
C LEU A 178 -21.65 -0.10 -7.27
N GLY A 179 -20.94 -0.65 -6.28
CA GLY A 179 -20.04 -1.79 -6.48
C GLY A 179 -18.76 -1.43 -7.23
N ARG A 180 -18.28 -0.17 -7.11
CA ARG A 180 -17.01 0.26 -7.72
C ARG A 180 -15.83 -0.24 -6.89
N PHE A 181 -14.79 -0.73 -7.56
CA PHE A 181 -13.57 -1.19 -6.92
C PHE A 181 -12.42 -0.23 -7.16
N PHE A 182 -11.59 -0.07 -6.14
CA PHE A 182 -10.43 0.80 -6.18
C PHE A 182 -9.18 0.02 -5.80
N GLN A 183 -8.12 0.23 -6.57
CA GLN A 183 -6.80 -0.31 -6.25
C GLN A 183 -5.74 0.78 -6.22
N VAL A 184 -4.99 0.85 -5.12
CA VAL A 184 -3.89 1.80 -4.93
C VAL A 184 -2.61 1.19 -5.47
N THR A 185 -1.80 2.01 -6.14
CA THR A 185 -0.52 1.57 -6.69
C THR A 185 0.50 2.70 -6.77
N GLU A 186 1.76 2.36 -6.52
CA GLU A 186 2.91 3.26 -6.67
C GLU A 186 3.71 3.04 -7.95
N THR A 187 3.39 2.00 -8.72
CA THR A 187 4.11 1.66 -9.95
C THR A 187 3.21 1.73 -11.17
N LEU A 188 3.83 1.89 -12.33
CA LEU A 188 3.19 1.74 -13.64
C LEU A 188 3.57 0.40 -14.30
N ASP A 189 3.89 -0.60 -13.48
CA ASP A 189 4.18 -1.95 -13.98
C ASP A 189 2.86 -2.62 -14.38
N VAL A 190 2.60 -2.69 -15.68
CA VAL A 190 1.38 -3.26 -16.27
C VAL A 190 1.05 -4.66 -15.75
N LYS A 191 2.05 -5.47 -15.39
CA LYS A 191 1.82 -6.82 -14.87
C LYS A 191 1.05 -6.77 -13.55
N LYS A 192 1.30 -5.77 -12.70
CA LYS A 192 0.56 -5.60 -11.43
C LYS A 192 -0.90 -5.24 -11.68
N TYR A 193 -1.17 -4.28 -12.57
CA TYR A 193 -2.54 -3.89 -12.94
C TYR A 193 -3.32 -5.09 -13.47
N PHE A 194 -2.70 -5.88 -14.34
CA PHE A 194 -3.38 -7.03 -14.95
C PHE A 194 -3.63 -8.15 -13.93
N LEU A 195 -2.72 -8.36 -12.97
CA LEU A 195 -2.95 -9.28 -11.86
C LEU A 195 -4.17 -8.87 -11.02
N ASP A 196 -4.37 -7.57 -10.78
CA ASP A 196 -5.51 -7.10 -9.99
C ASP A 196 -6.82 -7.16 -10.79
N ILE A 197 -6.77 -6.85 -12.09
CA ILE A 197 -7.90 -7.05 -13.02
C ILE A 197 -8.31 -8.53 -13.09
N ASP A 198 -7.35 -9.44 -13.25
CA ASP A 198 -7.63 -10.88 -13.36
C ASP A 198 -8.17 -11.48 -12.04
N LYS A 199 -7.86 -10.90 -10.87
CA LYS A 199 -8.40 -11.35 -9.56
C LYS A 199 -9.90 -11.17 -9.41
N ILE A 200 -10.49 -10.24 -10.15
CA ILE A 200 -11.92 -9.95 -10.09
C ILE A 200 -12.63 -10.26 -11.41
N ASP A 201 -12.15 -11.29 -12.12
CA ASP A 201 -12.68 -11.75 -13.40
C ASP A 201 -12.87 -10.62 -14.42
N ARG A 202 -11.88 -9.71 -14.47
CA ARG A 202 -11.83 -8.57 -15.40
C ARG A 202 -12.99 -7.59 -15.26
N PHE A 203 -13.53 -7.47 -14.05
CA PHE A 203 -14.43 -6.39 -13.72
C PHE A 203 -13.67 -5.03 -13.72
N PRO A 204 -14.33 -3.90 -14.05
CA PRO A 204 -13.68 -2.59 -14.06
C PRO A 204 -13.14 -2.15 -12.69
N ILE A 205 -11.93 -1.58 -12.68
CA ILE A 205 -11.24 -1.07 -11.48
C ILE A 205 -10.84 0.38 -11.70
N SER A 206 -11.09 1.20 -10.68
CA SER A 206 -10.55 2.55 -10.55
C SER A 206 -9.16 2.49 -9.88
N PHE A 207 -8.12 2.99 -10.52
CA PHE A 207 -6.76 2.93 -9.97
C PHE A 207 -6.37 4.26 -9.33
N VAL A 208 -5.97 4.22 -8.06
CA VAL A 208 -5.41 5.37 -7.33
C VAL A 208 -3.90 5.30 -7.44
N VAL A 209 -3.33 6.14 -8.30
CA VAL A 209 -1.92 6.05 -8.72
C VAL A 209 -1.10 7.13 -8.04
N LYS A 210 -0.03 6.72 -7.33
CA LYS A 210 0.93 7.63 -6.70
C LYS A 210 1.86 8.27 -7.73
N SER A 211 1.30 9.07 -8.62
CA SER A 211 2.03 9.81 -9.64
C SER A 211 1.52 11.25 -9.77
N MET A 212 2.42 12.14 -10.18
CA MET A 212 2.11 13.52 -10.58
C MET A 212 1.79 13.63 -12.07
N ASP A 213 2.06 12.58 -12.86
CA ASP A 213 1.69 12.53 -14.28
C ASP A 213 0.16 12.61 -14.42
N ASP A 214 -0.32 13.26 -15.48
CA ASP A 214 -1.75 13.30 -15.81
C ASP A 214 -2.31 11.92 -16.18
N GLY A 215 -3.64 11.78 -16.09
CA GLY A 215 -4.33 10.50 -16.32
C GLY A 215 -4.12 9.92 -17.73
N ASP A 216 -4.03 10.77 -18.75
CA ASP A 216 -3.82 10.33 -20.14
C ASP A 216 -2.41 9.81 -20.34
N THR A 217 -1.41 10.50 -19.78
CA THR A 217 -0.02 10.04 -19.76
C THR A 217 0.12 8.69 -19.05
N ILE A 218 -0.54 8.52 -17.89
CA ILE A 218 -0.54 7.23 -17.18
C ILE A 218 -1.19 6.15 -18.04
N ARG A 219 -2.37 6.42 -18.61
CA ARG A 219 -3.10 5.47 -19.46
C ARG A 219 -2.27 5.07 -20.68
N GLN A 220 -1.58 6.01 -21.32
CA GLN A 220 -0.71 5.75 -22.46
C GLN A 220 0.48 4.88 -22.07
N ARG A 221 1.17 5.17 -20.95
CA ARG A 221 2.28 4.32 -20.47
C ARG A 221 1.83 2.89 -20.16
N LEU A 222 0.64 2.72 -19.58
CA LEU A 222 0.06 1.40 -19.33
C LEU A 222 -0.29 0.67 -20.64
N HIS A 223 -0.83 1.38 -21.64
CA HIS A 223 -1.12 0.84 -22.97
C HIS A 223 0.16 0.37 -23.67
N GLU A 224 1.20 1.20 -23.69
CA GLU A 224 2.50 0.84 -24.26
C GLU A 224 3.13 -0.35 -23.52
N GLY A 225 3.02 -0.39 -22.19
CA GLY A 225 3.44 -1.53 -21.39
C GLY A 225 2.69 -2.82 -21.76
N ALA A 226 1.38 -2.72 -21.98
CA ALA A 226 0.52 -3.83 -22.37
C ALA A 226 0.88 -4.36 -23.77
N GLN A 227 1.15 -3.47 -24.74
CA GLN A 227 1.58 -3.85 -26.09
C GLN A 227 2.94 -4.57 -26.10
N ARG A 228 3.83 -4.23 -25.16
CA ARG A 228 5.10 -4.97 -24.97
C ARG A 228 4.88 -6.36 -24.37
N LEU A 229 3.86 -6.52 -23.54
CA LEU A 229 3.54 -7.80 -22.89
C LEU A 229 2.75 -8.75 -23.80
N TYR A 230 1.82 -8.21 -24.60
CA TYR A 230 0.94 -8.97 -25.48
C TYR A 230 1.05 -8.48 -26.92
N SER A 231 1.37 -9.40 -27.84
CA SER A 231 1.42 -9.10 -29.27
C SER A 231 0.04 -8.93 -29.92
N ILE A 232 -1.04 -9.29 -29.24
CA ILE A 232 -2.41 -9.26 -29.76
C ILE A 232 -3.13 -8.02 -29.24
N ASN A 233 -3.42 -7.06 -30.12
CA ASN A 233 -4.05 -5.80 -29.73
C ASN A 233 -5.44 -6.00 -29.08
N ALA A 234 -6.21 -6.99 -29.52
CA ALA A 234 -7.51 -7.31 -28.92
C ALA A 234 -7.42 -7.74 -27.44
N ILE A 235 -6.27 -8.27 -26.99
CA ILE A 235 -6.05 -8.59 -25.58
C ILE A 235 -5.72 -7.31 -24.81
N VAL A 236 -4.86 -6.45 -25.36
CA VAL A 236 -4.50 -5.15 -24.79
C VAL A 236 -5.76 -4.32 -24.54
N GLU A 237 -6.60 -4.14 -25.56
CA GLU A 237 -7.81 -3.33 -25.43
C GLU A 237 -8.79 -3.88 -24.37
N LYS A 238 -8.89 -5.21 -24.22
CA LYS A 238 -9.73 -5.82 -23.18
C LYS A 238 -9.25 -5.46 -21.77
N TYR A 239 -7.95 -5.56 -21.52
CA TYR A 239 -7.40 -5.15 -20.21
C TYR A 239 -7.50 -3.65 -19.98
N MET A 240 -7.21 -2.83 -21.01
CA MET A 240 -7.28 -1.37 -20.91
C MET A 240 -8.71 -0.87 -20.70
N ALA A 241 -9.71 -1.59 -21.21
CA ALA A 241 -11.13 -1.32 -20.94
C ALA A 241 -11.55 -1.63 -19.50
N CYS A 242 -10.80 -2.47 -18.76
CA CYS A 242 -11.04 -2.74 -17.35
C CYS A 242 -10.49 -1.62 -16.44
N ILE A 243 -9.72 -0.66 -16.96
CA ILE A 243 -9.28 0.52 -16.21
C ILE A 243 -10.40 1.56 -16.32
N GLU A 244 -11.24 1.61 -15.29
CA GLU A 244 -12.42 2.47 -15.20
C GLU A 244 -12.02 3.95 -15.05
N GLU A 245 -11.16 4.23 -14.08
CA GLU A 245 -10.72 5.58 -13.71
C GLU A 245 -9.26 5.55 -13.27
N ILE A 246 -8.53 6.64 -13.49
CA ILE A 246 -7.19 6.85 -12.95
C ILE A 246 -7.23 8.10 -12.08
N ILE A 247 -7.03 7.92 -10.77
CA ILE A 247 -7.01 8.97 -9.77
C ILE A 247 -5.55 9.17 -9.35
N ASN A 248 -4.88 10.17 -9.94
CA ASN A 248 -3.50 10.52 -9.63
C ASN A 248 -3.40 11.50 -8.43
N ILE A 249 -2.18 11.88 -8.04
CA ILE A 249 -1.97 12.82 -6.90
C ILE A 249 -2.68 14.17 -7.14
N PRO A 250 -2.57 14.83 -8.31
CA PRO A 250 -3.33 16.06 -8.58
C PRO A 250 -4.85 15.93 -8.39
N ILE A 251 -5.46 14.82 -8.87
CA ILE A 251 -6.89 14.57 -8.68
C ILE A 251 -7.21 14.36 -7.20
N LEU A 252 -6.40 13.59 -6.46
CA LEU A 252 -6.58 13.41 -5.01
C LEU A 252 -6.52 14.74 -4.26
N ILE A 253 -5.58 15.63 -4.60
CA ILE A 253 -5.50 16.97 -3.99
C ILE A 253 -6.78 17.77 -4.29
N ASN A 254 -7.33 17.67 -5.50
CA ASN A 254 -8.59 18.34 -5.82
C ASN A 254 -9.78 17.76 -5.03
N CYS A 255 -9.86 16.44 -4.91
CA CYS A 255 -10.85 15.75 -4.07
C CYS A 255 -10.73 16.19 -2.60
N PHE A 256 -9.49 16.29 -2.09
CA PHE A 256 -9.20 16.76 -0.74
C PHE A 256 -9.68 18.20 -0.52
N ARG A 257 -9.34 19.12 -1.43
CA ARG A 257 -9.75 20.53 -1.34
C ARG A 257 -11.26 20.70 -1.40
N THR A 258 -11.94 19.88 -2.23
CA THR A 258 -13.41 19.87 -2.29
C THR A 258 -14.01 19.39 -0.97
N SER A 259 -13.47 18.31 -0.40
CA SER A 259 -13.92 17.78 0.89
C SER A 259 -13.64 18.74 2.05
N TRP A 260 -12.51 19.45 2.01
CA TRP A 260 -12.19 20.50 2.96
C TRP A 260 -13.19 21.66 2.86
N ALA A 261 -13.50 22.13 1.65
CA ALA A 261 -14.51 23.18 1.46
C ALA A 261 -15.91 22.78 1.97
N GLN A 262 -16.20 21.49 2.06
CA GLN A 262 -17.43 20.92 2.64
C GLN A 262 -17.37 20.77 4.17
N GLY A 263 -16.24 21.07 4.81
CA GLY A 263 -16.07 21.00 6.27
C GLY A 263 -15.56 19.65 6.79
N TYR A 264 -14.95 18.81 5.94
CA TYR A 264 -14.45 17.48 6.34
C TYR A 264 -12.98 17.42 6.75
N LEU A 265 -12.27 18.55 6.84
CA LEU A 265 -10.82 18.56 7.11
C LEU A 265 -10.43 17.76 8.36
N ARG A 266 -11.16 17.96 9.47
CA ARG A 266 -10.87 17.32 10.75
C ARG A 266 -11.22 15.83 10.73
N GLN A 267 -12.32 15.48 10.08
CA GLN A 267 -12.78 14.10 9.90
C GLN A 267 -11.82 13.30 9.02
N ILE A 268 -11.25 13.93 7.98
CA ILE A 268 -10.17 13.34 7.17
C ILE A 268 -8.94 13.06 8.04
N LEU A 269 -8.50 14.03 8.86
CA LEU A 269 -7.37 13.83 9.79
C LEU A 269 -7.66 12.70 10.79
N ASP A 270 -8.85 12.67 11.37
CA ASP A 270 -9.28 11.62 12.30
C ASP A 270 -9.27 10.24 11.66
N GLU A 271 -9.74 10.13 10.43
CA GLU A 271 -9.70 8.89 9.66
C GLU A 271 -8.26 8.45 9.35
N ILE A 272 -7.37 9.38 9.00
CA ILE A 272 -5.94 9.09 8.80
C ILE A 272 -5.34 8.52 10.09
N ILE A 273 -5.63 9.11 11.26
CA ILE A 273 -5.15 8.64 12.56
C ILE A 273 -5.69 7.24 12.84
N LEU A 274 -7.00 7.05 12.68
CA LEU A 274 -7.68 5.79 12.94
C LEU A 274 -7.08 4.65 12.10
N GLN A 275 -6.98 4.85 10.79
CA GLN A 275 -6.46 3.85 9.87
C GLN A 275 -4.96 3.59 10.11
N SER A 276 -4.18 4.63 10.45
CA SER A 276 -2.77 4.46 10.80
C SER A 276 -2.60 3.63 12.08
N LYS A 277 -3.42 3.85 13.11
CA LYS A 277 -3.35 3.03 14.34
C LYS A 277 -3.68 1.56 14.05
N VAL A 278 -4.71 1.31 13.24
CA VAL A 278 -5.09 -0.05 12.82
C VAL A 278 -3.97 -0.72 12.02
N GLU A 279 -3.38 -0.02 11.05
CA GLU A 279 -2.39 -0.57 10.14
C GLU A 279 -1.10 -0.96 10.87
N PHE A 280 -0.61 -0.06 11.71
CA PHE A 280 0.67 -0.24 12.41
C PHE A 280 0.53 -0.96 13.76
N ASN A 281 -0.63 -1.55 14.05
CA ASN A 281 -0.93 -2.27 15.30
C ASN A 281 -0.71 -1.42 16.56
N TYR A 282 -1.09 -0.15 16.49
CA TYR A 282 -1.04 0.75 17.62
C TYR A 282 -2.34 0.64 18.43
N GLU A 283 -2.50 -0.49 19.15
CA GLU A 283 -3.50 -0.63 20.20
C GLU A 283 -2.77 -0.67 21.55
N ASN A 284 -2.96 0.38 22.34
CA ASN A 284 -2.54 0.53 23.74
C ASN A 284 -1.04 0.42 24.03
N VAL A 285 -0.29 1.48 23.71
CA VAL A 285 0.68 2.00 24.68
C VAL A 285 -0.07 3.03 25.53
N GLY A 286 -0.87 2.51 26.46
CA GLY A 286 -1.42 3.31 27.56
C GLY A 286 -0.42 3.32 28.71
#